data_AF-A0A8J3SXA0-F1
#
_entry.id   AF-A0A8J3SXA0-F1
#
_cell.length_a   1.000
_cell.length_b   1.000
_cell.length_c   1.000
_cell.angle_alpha   90.00
_cell.angle_beta   90.00
_cell.angle_gamma   90.00
#
_symmetry.space_group_name_H-M   'P 1'
#
loop_
_entity.id
_entity.type
_entity.pdbx_description
1 polymer ?
#
loop_
_entity_poly.entity_id
_entity_poly.type
_entity_poly.pdbx_seq_one_letter_code
_entity_poly.pdbx_strand_id
1 'polypeptide(L)' 'MRFILDLHYTSDGDVYGRLTPQGAGTAQPFTGWLDLLRLLEPAGPADPADLTAGPSVDGGSAPG' A
#
# COMPACT_ATOMS: atom_id res chain seq x y z
N MET A 1 10.93 -5.84 -9.47
CA MET A 1 9.50 -5.52 -9.61
C MET A 1 9.35 -4.59 -10.82
N ARG A 2 8.41 -4.85 -11.73
CA ARG A 2 8.23 -4.06 -12.97
C ARG A 2 6.83 -3.48 -12.99
N PHE A 3 6.71 -2.27 -13.51
CA PHE A 3 5.45 -1.55 -13.64
C PHE A 3 5.32 -1.00 -15.06
N ILE A 4 4.09 -0.83 -15.51
CA ILE A 4 3.73 -0.03 -16.68
C ILE A 4 3.17 1.29 -16.16
N LEU A 5 3.71 2.41 -16.64
CA LEU A 5 3.33 3.75 -16.20
C LEU A 5 2.76 4.52 -17.38
N ASP A 6 1.50 4.91 -17.26
CA ASP A 6 0.88 5.93 -18.12
C ASP A 6 0.97 7.27 -17.37
N LEU A 7 1.77 8.20 -17.88
CA LEU A 7 2.08 9.49 -17.25
C LEU A 7 1.56 10.65 -18.09
N HIS A 8 0.82 11.55 -17.46
CA HIS A 8 0.34 12.79 -18.05
C HIS A 8 0.75 14.00 -17.20
N TYR A 9 0.92 15.14 -17.86
CA TYR A 9 1.23 16.43 -17.25
C TYR A 9 0.23 17.49 -17.72
N THR A 10 -0.20 18.35 -16.82
CA THR A 10 -1.01 19.54 -17.14
C THR A 10 -0.12 20.71 -17.55
N SER A 11 -0.72 21.75 -18.13
CA SER A 11 -0.04 23.03 -18.40
C SER A 11 0.46 23.72 -17.12
N ASP A 12 -0.15 23.43 -15.98
CA ASP A 12 0.18 24.01 -14.68
C ASP A 12 1.27 23.22 -13.95
N GLY A 13 1.75 22.12 -14.54
CA GLY A 13 2.83 21.28 -13.99
C GLY A 13 2.36 20.14 -13.10
N ASP A 14 1.05 19.94 -12.93
CA ASP A 14 0.52 18.80 -12.20
C ASP A 14 0.72 17.51 -12.99
N VAL A 15 0.88 16.42 -12.26
CA VAL A 15 1.15 15.10 -12.81
C VAL A 15 0.05 14.15 -12.39
N TYR A 16 -0.43 13.32 -13.31
CA TYR A 16 -1.47 12.33 -13.03
C TYR A 16 -1.34 11.16 -14.00
N GLY A 17 -1.98 10.04 -13.68
CA GLY A 17 -1.90 8.89 -14.55
C GLY A 17 -2.37 7.60 -13.92
N ARG A 18 -1.85 6.49 -14.47
CA ARG A 18 -2.15 5.14 -14.01
C ARG A 18 -0.87 4.31 -13.92
N LEU A 19 -0.76 3.52 -12.86
CA LEU A 19 0.31 2.56 -12.64
C LEU A 19 -0.28 1.14 -12.71
N THR A 20 0.29 0.27 -13.53
CA THR A 20 -0.10 -1.14 -13.60
C THR A 20 1.09 -2.01 -13.17
N PRO A 21 1.04 -2.66 -12.00
CA PRO A 21 2.04 -3.64 -11.61
C PRO A 21 2.07 -4.81 -12.59
N GLN A 22 3.26 -5.27 -12.98
CA GLN A 22 3.38 -6.43 -13.86
C GLN A 22 2.79 -7.66 -13.16
N GLY A 23 1.77 -8.27 -13.79
CA GLY A 23 1.04 -9.41 -13.23
C GLY A 23 -0.21 -9.04 -12.42
N ALA A 24 -0.45 -7.75 -12.17
CA ALA A 24 -1.73 -7.27 -11.67
C ALA A 24 -2.67 -6.97 -12.85
N GLY A 25 -3.93 -7.39 -12.74
CA GLY A 25 -4.95 -7.15 -13.76
C GLY A 25 -5.56 -5.75 -13.73
N THR A 26 -5.21 -4.93 -12.73
CA THR A 26 -5.89 -3.65 -12.45
C THR A 26 -4.89 -2.52 -12.37
N ALA A 27 -5.14 -1.48 -13.16
CA ALA A 27 -4.39 -0.23 -13.11
C ALA A 27 -4.85 0.63 -11.92
N GLN A 28 -3.90 1.17 -11.17
CA GLN A 28 -4.14 2.06 -10.04
C GLN A 28 -3.95 3.52 -10.48
N PRO A 29 -4.99 4.37 -10.40
CA PRO A 29 -4.84 5.79 -10.71
C PRO A 29 -3.98 6.47 -9.65
N PHE A 30 -3.27 7.53 -10.03
CA PHE A 30 -2.56 8.40 -9.10
C PHE A 30 -2.68 9.88 -9.50
N THR A 31 -2.55 10.76 -8.50
CA THR A 31 -2.43 12.21 -8.71
C THR A 31 -1.25 12.78 -7.94
N GLY A 32 -0.28 13.31 -8.68
CA GLY A 32 0.95 13.89 -8.16
C GLY A 32 2.05 12.86 -7.92
N TRP A 33 3.27 13.38 -7.75
CA TRP A 33 4.47 12.56 -7.55
C TRP A 33 4.42 11.74 -6.26
N LEU A 34 3.89 12.30 -5.17
CA LEU A 34 3.84 11.62 -3.88
C LEU A 34 2.93 10.38 -3.92
N ASP A 35 1.80 10.49 -4.61
CA ASP A 35 0.86 9.38 -4.78
C ASP A 35 1.47 8.26 -5.64
N LEU A 36 2.15 8.63 -6.72
CA LEU A 36 2.92 7.68 -7.53
C LEU A 36 3.98 6.94 -6.71
N LEU A 37 4.75 7.65 -5.87
CA LEU A 37 5.79 7.04 -5.04
C LEU A 37 5.20 6.02 -4.06
N ARG A 38 4.06 6.31 -3.43
CA ARG A 38 3.37 5.37 -2.55
C ARG A 38 2.94 4.09 -3.25
N LEU A 39 2.54 4.17 -4.52
CA LEU A 39 2.18 2.99 -5.30
C LEU A 39 3.39 2.13 -5.71
N LEU A 40 4.58 2.74 -5.79
CA LEU A 40 5.83 2.06 -6.10
C LEU A 40 6.48 1.42 -4.86
N GLU A 41 6.10 1.87 -3.66
CA GLU A 41 6.59 1.27 -2.43
C GLU A 41 6.06 -0.17 -2.33
N PRO A 42 6.95 -1.17 -2.24
CA PRO A 42 6.52 -2.53 -1.96
C PRO A 42 5.85 -2.53 -0.58
N ALA A 43 4.68 -3.16 -0.47
CA ALA A 43 4.11 -3.46 0.84
C ALA A 43 5.17 -4.23 1.62
N GLY A 44 5.80 -3.57 2.59
CA GLY A 44 6.77 -4.19 3.47
C GLY A 44 6.13 -5.40 4.14
N PRO A 45 6.93 -6.35 4.67
CA PRO A 45 6.37 -7.37 5.54
C PRO A 45 5.51 -6.66 6.59
N ALA A 46 4.22 -7.01 6.67
CA ALA A 46 3.36 -6.55 7.75
C ALA A 46 4.10 -6.82 9.05
N ASP A 47 4.39 -5.76 9.80
CA ASP A 47 5.12 -5.91 11.05
C ASP A 47 4.28 -6.83 11.94
N PRO A 48 4.80 -7.99 12.40
CA PRO A 48 4.04 -8.92 13.23
C PRO A 48 3.55 -8.28 14.54
N ALA A 49 4.06 -7.09 14.91
CA ALA A 49 3.55 -6.28 16.01
C ALA A 49 2.07 -5.88 15.86
N ASP A 50 1.57 -5.71 14.62
CA ASP A 50 0.18 -5.27 14.35
C ASP A 50 -0.85 -6.41 14.53
N LEU A 51 -0.39 -7.66 14.63
CA LEU A 51 -1.24 -8.85 14.90
C LEU A 51 -1.40 -9.16 16.40
N THR A 52 -0.77 -8.39 17.29
CA THR A 52 -0.78 -8.67 18.75
C THR A 52 -1.86 -7.93 19.53
N ALA A 53 -2.57 -6.98 18.92
CA ALA A 53 -3.72 -6.31 19.53
C ALA A 53 -5.01 -7.16 19.43
N GLY A 54 -4.92 -8.46 19.73
CA GLY A 54 -6.09 -9.24 20.09
C GLY A 54 -6.58 -8.82 21.48
N PRO A 55 -7.89 -8.78 21.76
CA PRO A 55 -8.38 -8.37 23.06
C PRO A 55 -7.83 -9.32 24.13
N SER A 56 -7.03 -8.80 25.07
CA SER A 56 -6.64 -9.52 26.27
C SER A 56 -7.90 -9.93 27.03
N VAL A 57 -8.36 -11.15 26.78
CA VAL A 57 -9.31 -11.85 27.64
C VAL A 57 -8.49 -12.41 28.80
N ASP A 58 -8.46 -11.69 29.92
CA ASP A 58 -7.93 -12.20 31.19
C ASP A 58 -8.93 -13.25 31.72
N GLY A 59 -8.83 -14.45 31.15
CA GLY A 59 -9.55 -15.64 31.57
C GLY A 59 -8.76 -16.34 32.66
N GLY A 60 -9.36 -16.44 33.84
CA GLY A 60 -8.73 -16.98 35.04
C GLY A 60 -8.44 -18.49 35.04
N SER A 61 -8.11 -18.95 36.27
CA SER A 61 -7.82 -20.33 36.73
C SER A 61 -6.38 -20.81 36.44
N ALA A 62 -5.63 -21.50 37.32
CA ALA A 62 -5.82 -22.22 38.60
C ALA A 62 -4.37 -22.44 39.20
N PRO A 63 -4.02 -23.42 40.06
CA PRO A 63 -4.74 -24.36 40.95
C PRO A 63 -4.23 -24.26 42.42
N GLY A 64 -4.88 -24.89 43.40
CA GLY A 64 -4.64 -26.29 43.79
C GLY A 64 -3.89 -26.34 45.12
#